data_AF-A0A1G2HFX2-F1
#
_entry.id   AF-A0A1G2HFX2-F1
#
_cell.length_a   1.000
_cell.length_b   1.000
_cell.length_c   1.000
_cell.angle_alpha   90.00
_cell.angle_beta   90.00
_cell.angle_gamma   90.00
#
_symmetry.space_group_name_H-M   'P 1'
#
loop_
_entity.id
_entity.type
_entity.pdbx_description
1 polymer ?
#
loop_
_entity_poly.entity_id
_entity_poly.type
_entity_poly.pdbx_seq_one_letter_code
_entity_poly.pdbx_strand_id
1 'polypeptide(L)'
;MHGRIYNFFIQVNWLSAATIGFLFGVLIASFFTIIQSILIIVTFLSSFLLVVFFKNHYIKIATLIFLFFVVGILYFNFQGNIPKDKFEYYDLQQETQFFTIFKNGLLQGLDRALLPPHSSFYKAVILGDKSGITYNMRDGLSHTGLSHVVAVSGMHIAILTFIIFWFLLRFFKRRYAGLIALGILTFYILMIGAPASAVRAGIMAGVLVLAQLVGRPNSALRALLYAAGIMVALNPIIIKFDIGFQLSFLAVFGILVFYKSLDKFFRLAQYKIVEFIARRPITKDRNLAVYFAEQRFTVTSLFAVTITAQIFTAPLIFYYFEIFSFVSPITNILVVPILPFALISGFVAAVLGALSFFPAIFSAPAWLFSSYIWFIINLFS
;
A
#
# COMPACT_ATOMS: atom_id res chain seq x y z
N MET A 1 -10.69 19.01 9.75
CA MET A 1 -9.26 18.60 9.75
C MET A 1 -8.71 18.40 11.14
N HIS A 2 -8.91 19.34 12.08
CA HIS A 2 -8.35 19.28 13.43
C HIS A 2 -8.64 17.96 14.16
N GLY A 3 -9.89 17.47 14.17
CA GLY A 3 -10.27 16.32 15.01
C GLY A 3 -9.53 15.00 14.80
N ARG A 4 -8.95 14.67 13.63
CA ARG A 4 -8.26 13.37 13.43
C ARG A 4 -6.78 13.38 13.68
N ILE A 5 -6.09 14.43 13.22
CA ILE A 5 -4.68 14.62 13.55
C ILE A 5 -4.58 14.90 15.05
N TYR A 6 -5.46 15.72 15.60
CA TYR A 6 -5.60 15.95 17.04
C TYR A 6 -5.95 14.66 17.80
N ASN A 7 -6.95 13.87 17.36
CA ASN A 7 -7.24 12.57 18.01
C ASN A 7 -6.11 11.55 17.82
N PHE A 8 -5.34 11.59 16.73
CA PHE A 8 -4.17 10.75 16.56
C PHE A 8 -3.10 11.12 17.58
N PHE A 9 -2.73 12.40 17.68
CA PHE A 9 -1.76 12.91 18.66
C PHE A 9 -2.21 12.69 20.12
N ILE A 10 -3.52 12.79 20.40
CA ILE A 10 -4.09 12.51 21.74
C ILE A 10 -4.13 11.01 22.06
N GLN A 11 -4.18 10.14 21.06
CA GLN A 11 -4.16 8.68 21.22
C GLN A 11 -2.77 8.06 20.96
N VAL A 12 -1.71 8.88 20.88
CA VAL A 12 -0.34 8.39 20.79
C VAL A 12 -0.03 7.65 22.09
N ASN A 13 -0.03 6.32 22.01
CA ASN A 13 0.52 5.51 23.08
C ASN A 13 2.06 5.60 23.06
N TRP A 14 2.68 5.22 24.17
CA TRP A 14 4.14 5.22 24.31
C TRP A 14 4.86 4.51 23.16
N LEU A 15 4.29 3.42 22.62
CA LEU A 15 4.87 2.69 21.50
C LEU A 15 4.86 3.53 20.21
N SER A 16 3.76 4.18 19.88
CA SER A 16 3.70 5.10 18.73
C SER A 16 4.61 6.32 18.91
N ALA A 17 4.73 6.85 20.14
CA ALA A 17 5.68 7.92 20.45
C ALA A 17 7.12 7.47 20.17
N ALA A 18 7.50 6.28 20.63
CA ALA A 18 8.80 5.67 20.36
C ALA A 18 9.05 5.52 18.85
N THR A 19 8.06 4.99 18.12
CA THR A 19 8.22 4.75 16.67
C THR A 19 8.37 6.06 15.91
N ILE A 20 7.60 7.10 16.26
CA ILE A 20 7.70 8.44 15.65
C ILE A 20 9.10 9.00 15.91
N GLY A 21 9.55 9.00 17.17
CA GLY A 21 10.88 9.46 17.55
C GLY A 21 11.95 8.77 16.71
N PHE A 22 11.97 7.44 16.73
CA PHE A 22 12.94 6.63 15.99
C PHE A 22 12.99 6.96 14.49
N LEU A 23 11.82 7.02 13.83
CA LEU A 23 11.73 7.33 12.40
C LEU A 23 12.25 8.72 12.08
N PHE A 24 11.89 9.74 12.87
CA PHE A 24 12.42 11.10 12.69
C PHE A 24 13.93 11.14 12.91
N GLY A 25 14.44 10.38 13.88
CA GLY A 25 15.87 10.29 14.17
C GLY A 25 16.66 9.77 12.97
N VAL A 26 16.22 8.63 12.44
CA VAL A 26 16.82 8.02 11.25
C VAL A 26 16.71 8.94 10.03
N LEU A 27 15.54 9.56 9.82
CA LEU A 27 15.33 10.51 8.72
C LEU A 27 16.32 11.66 8.78
N ILE A 28 16.45 12.33 9.93
CA ILE A 28 17.36 13.47 10.08
C ILE A 28 18.81 13.04 9.90
N ALA A 29 19.23 11.92 10.49
CA ALA A 29 20.58 11.38 10.31
C ALA A 29 20.88 11.03 8.83
N SER A 30 19.86 10.70 8.05
CA SER A 30 20.03 10.40 6.61
C SER A 30 20.39 11.63 5.76
N PHE A 31 20.08 12.84 6.23
CA PHE A 31 20.39 14.10 5.55
C PHE A 31 21.56 14.85 6.20
N PHE A 32 21.76 14.72 7.51
CA PHE A 32 22.73 15.50 8.28
C PHE A 32 23.68 14.59 9.07
N THR A 33 25.00 14.85 8.97
CA THR A 33 26.00 14.23 9.84
C THR A 33 26.00 14.91 11.20
N ILE A 34 25.48 14.25 12.22
CA ILE A 34 25.44 14.77 13.59
C ILE A 34 26.62 14.22 14.39
N ILE A 35 27.35 15.09 15.10
CA ILE A 35 28.43 14.70 16.02
C ILE A 35 27.84 13.88 17.18
N GLN A 36 28.18 12.58 17.23
CA GLN A 36 27.57 11.60 18.15
C GLN A 36 27.75 11.99 19.63
N SER A 37 28.89 12.56 20.00
CA SER A 37 29.25 12.91 21.38
C SER A 37 28.33 14.00 21.96
N ILE A 38 28.04 15.04 21.17
CA ILE A 38 27.16 16.15 21.59
C ILE A 38 25.72 15.66 21.74
N LEU A 39 25.28 14.81 20.82
CA LEU A 39 23.92 14.27 20.83
C LEU A 39 23.66 13.43 22.09
N ILE A 40 24.59 12.54 22.47
CA ILE A 40 24.43 11.70 23.67
C ILE A 40 24.35 12.55 24.94
N ILE A 41 25.21 13.56 25.08
CA ILE A 41 25.26 14.44 26.25
C ILE A 41 23.96 15.26 26.38
N VAL A 42 23.54 15.92 25.29
CA VAL A 42 22.30 16.71 25.27
C VAL A 42 21.10 15.83 25.62
N THR A 43 21.09 14.59 25.14
CA THR A 43 19.99 13.65 25.37
C THR A 43 19.90 13.17 26.79
N PHE A 44 21.03 12.77 27.36
CA PHE A 44 21.07 12.34 28.75
C PHE A 44 20.63 13.47 29.68
N LEU A 45 21.10 14.70 29.44
CA LEU A 45 20.71 15.88 30.22
C LEU A 45 19.22 16.21 30.08
N SER A 46 18.70 16.26 28.85
CA SER A 46 17.30 16.65 28.59
C SER A 46 16.30 15.59 29.07
N SER A 47 16.62 14.30 28.88
CA SER A 47 15.73 13.20 29.29
C SER A 47 15.72 13.03 30.81
N PHE A 48 16.85 13.23 31.48
CA PHE A 48 16.93 13.25 32.94
C PHE A 48 16.11 14.40 33.53
N LEU A 49 16.27 15.62 33.02
CA LEU A 49 15.54 16.79 33.50
C LEU A 49 14.02 16.66 33.28
N LEU A 50 13.57 16.16 32.12
CA LEU A 50 12.14 16.04 31.83
C LEU A 50 11.43 14.95 32.66
N VAL A 51 12.11 13.84 32.96
CA VAL A 51 11.52 12.75 33.77
C VAL A 51 11.48 13.09 35.25
N VAL A 52 12.53 13.74 35.77
CA VAL A 52 12.64 14.06 37.20
C VAL A 52 11.68 15.20 37.59
N PHE A 53 11.55 16.24 36.77
CA PHE A 53 10.84 17.46 37.16
C PHE A 53 9.37 17.51 36.75
N PHE A 54 8.91 16.65 35.82
CA PHE A 54 7.56 16.78 35.27
C PHE A 54 6.73 15.49 35.33
N LYS A 55 5.67 15.50 36.15
CA LYS A 55 4.70 14.39 36.27
C LYS A 55 3.69 14.29 35.12
N ASN A 56 3.63 15.29 34.23
CA ASN A 56 2.61 15.38 33.18
C ASN A 56 2.78 14.27 32.11
N HIS A 57 1.68 13.60 31.76
CA HIS A 57 1.65 12.54 30.74
C HIS A 57 2.19 12.99 29.38
N TYR A 58 1.87 14.22 28.97
CA TYR A 58 2.36 14.78 27.70
C TYR A 58 3.89 14.96 27.69
N ILE A 59 4.48 15.30 28.84
CA ILE A 59 5.93 15.49 28.96
C ILE A 59 6.65 14.14 28.89
N LYS A 60 6.05 13.08 29.46
CA LYS A 60 6.58 11.71 29.29
C LYS A 60 6.57 11.27 27.83
N ILE A 61 5.50 11.54 27.08
CA ILE A 61 5.43 11.25 25.64
C ILE A 61 6.51 12.02 24.88
N ALA A 62 6.62 13.33 25.09
CA ALA A 62 7.62 14.17 24.43
C ALA A 62 9.06 13.70 24.71
N THR A 63 9.35 13.32 25.96
CA THR A 63 10.66 12.78 26.35
C THR A 63 10.95 11.46 25.66
N LEU A 64 9.94 10.60 25.52
CA LEU A 64 10.07 9.30 24.88
C LEU A 64 10.29 9.45 23.36
N ILE A 65 9.59 10.39 22.71
CA ILE A 65 9.85 10.77 21.31
C ILE A 65 11.31 11.22 21.16
N PHE A 66 11.77 12.11 22.04
CA PHE A 66 13.12 12.66 21.97
C PHE A 66 14.22 11.60 22.21
N LEU A 67 14.01 10.69 23.18
CA LEU A 67 14.93 9.59 23.45
C LEU A 67 15.05 8.67 22.23
N PHE A 68 13.92 8.25 21.65
CA PHE A 68 13.94 7.38 20.47
C PHE A 68 14.42 8.10 19.22
N PHE A 69 14.24 9.42 19.12
CA PHE A 69 14.86 10.24 18.08
C PHE A 69 16.39 10.14 18.10
N VAL A 70 16.99 10.18 19.28
CA VAL A 70 18.43 10.03 19.43
C VAL A 70 18.88 8.61 19.13
N VAL A 71 18.13 7.61 19.60
CA VAL A 71 18.36 6.20 19.23
C VAL A 71 18.34 6.02 17.71
N GLY A 72 17.40 6.65 17.00
CA GLY A 72 17.33 6.60 15.54
C GLY A 72 18.57 7.18 14.86
N ILE A 73 19.08 8.33 15.35
CA ILE A 73 20.31 8.93 14.81
C ILE A 73 21.52 8.02 15.04
N LEU A 74 21.67 7.51 16.27
CA LEU A 74 22.77 6.60 16.60
C LEU A 74 22.71 5.32 15.78
N TYR A 75 21.51 4.76 15.60
CA TYR A 75 21.30 3.56 14.81
C TYR A 75 21.70 3.73 13.34
N PHE A 76 21.26 4.82 12.70
CA PHE A 76 21.62 5.12 11.31
C PHE A 76 23.13 5.31 11.16
N ASN A 77 23.76 6.06 12.07
CA ASN A 77 25.20 6.30 12.03
C ASN A 77 26.02 5.04 12.29
N PHE A 78 25.57 4.15 13.18
CA PHE A 78 26.21 2.87 13.46
C PHE A 78 26.15 1.94 12.24
N GLN A 79 25.02 1.93 11.52
CA GLN A 79 24.89 1.21 10.25
C GLN A 79 25.56 1.91 9.06
N GLY A 80 26.17 3.09 9.25
CA GLY A 80 26.80 3.90 8.21
C GLY A 80 28.03 3.28 7.52
N ASN A 81 28.42 2.05 7.88
CA ASN A 81 29.44 1.26 7.19
C ASN A 81 28.88 0.36 6.07
N ILE A 82 27.58 0.39 5.79
CA ILE A 82 27.00 -0.33 4.64
C ILE A 82 27.39 0.40 3.34
N PRO A 83 27.92 -0.30 2.32
CA PRO A 83 28.38 0.32 1.07
C PRO A 83 27.32 1.23 0.46
N LYS A 84 27.75 2.44 0.06
CA LYS A 84 26.89 3.52 -0.46
C LYS A 84 26.49 3.33 -1.93
N ASP A 85 26.92 2.23 -2.55
CA ASP A 85 26.70 2.01 -3.98
C ASP A 85 25.32 1.42 -4.22
N LYS A 86 24.55 2.12 -5.07
CA LYS A 86 23.15 1.85 -5.42
C LYS A 86 22.87 0.43 -5.95
N PHE A 87 23.91 -0.34 -6.26
CA PHE A 87 23.82 -1.61 -6.97
C PHE A 87 23.97 -2.86 -6.09
N GLU A 88 24.60 -2.78 -4.91
CA GLU A 88 24.85 -3.97 -4.08
C GLU A 88 23.68 -4.31 -3.14
N TYR A 89 22.65 -3.46 -3.10
CA TYR A 89 21.51 -3.59 -2.18
C TYR A 89 20.38 -4.52 -2.68
N TYR A 90 20.35 -4.85 -3.96
CA TYR A 90 19.21 -5.57 -4.58
C TYR A 90 19.41 -7.08 -4.80
N ASP A 91 20.58 -7.65 -4.48
CA ASP A 91 20.94 -8.99 -5.00
C ASP A 91 20.92 -10.14 -3.97
N LEU A 92 20.27 -9.95 -2.82
CA LEU A 92 20.00 -11.04 -1.87
C LEU A 92 18.55 -11.53 -1.95
N GLN A 93 18.07 -11.76 -3.17
CA GLN A 93 16.90 -12.62 -3.41
C GLN A 93 17.38 -14.00 -3.87
N GLN A 94 18.04 -14.73 -2.96
CA GLN A 94 18.07 -16.18 -3.12
C GLN A 94 16.65 -16.69 -2.89
N GLU A 95 15.85 -16.78 -3.95
CA GLU A 95 14.63 -17.59 -3.93
C GLU A 95 15.06 -19.03 -3.60
N THR A 96 14.70 -19.51 -2.40
CA THR A 96 14.88 -20.94 -2.09
C THR A 96 14.19 -21.77 -3.16
N GLN A 97 14.87 -22.80 -3.69
CA GLN A 97 14.41 -23.65 -4.80
C GLN A 97 12.93 -24.08 -4.67
N PHE A 98 12.46 -24.29 -3.44
CA PHE A 98 11.06 -24.59 -3.12
C PHE A 98 10.07 -23.54 -3.68
N PHE A 99 10.29 -22.25 -3.43
CA PHE A 99 9.39 -21.18 -3.89
C PHE A 99 9.37 -21.09 -5.41
N THR A 100 10.53 -21.25 -6.04
CA THR A 100 10.68 -21.20 -7.49
C THR A 100 9.89 -22.32 -8.19
N ILE A 101 9.84 -23.53 -7.61
CA ILE A 101 9.03 -24.64 -8.16
C ILE A 101 7.54 -24.27 -8.17
N PHE A 102 7.00 -23.79 -7.05
CA PHE A 102 5.59 -23.39 -6.96
C PHE A 102 5.27 -22.23 -7.90
N LYS A 103 6.13 -21.20 -7.92
CA LYS A 103 6.01 -20.05 -8.81
C LYS A 103 5.98 -20.49 -10.27
N ASN A 104 6.92 -21.34 -10.69
CA ASN A 104 7.01 -21.85 -12.06
C ASN A 104 5.79 -22.71 -12.44
N GLY A 105 5.26 -23.50 -11.52
CA GLY A 105 4.01 -24.24 -11.74
C GLY A 105 2.83 -23.31 -12.05
N LEU A 106 2.68 -22.21 -11.30
CA LEU A 106 1.64 -21.21 -11.54
C LEU A 106 1.89 -20.39 -12.82
N LEU A 107 3.15 -20.06 -13.14
CA LEU A 107 3.51 -19.39 -14.40
C LEU A 107 3.11 -20.24 -15.61
N GLN A 108 3.45 -21.53 -15.60
CA GLN A 108 3.05 -22.47 -16.66
C GLN A 108 1.54 -22.68 -16.69
N GLY A 109 0.89 -22.71 -15.53
CA GLY A 109 -0.56 -22.78 -15.44
C GLY A 109 -1.25 -21.60 -16.15
N LEU A 110 -0.74 -20.38 -15.95
CA LEU A 110 -1.22 -19.20 -16.67
C LEU A 110 -0.98 -19.27 -18.18
N ASP A 111 0.17 -19.78 -18.64
CA ASP A 111 0.44 -19.94 -20.08
C ASP A 111 -0.46 -20.98 -20.74
N ARG A 112 -0.87 -22.02 -20.01
CA ARG A 112 -1.85 -23.01 -20.49
C ARG A 112 -3.27 -22.46 -20.50
N ALA A 113 -3.58 -21.57 -19.56
CA ALA A 113 -4.93 -21.04 -19.36
C ALA A 113 -5.23 -19.85 -20.29
N LEU A 114 -4.23 -19.01 -20.59
CA LEU A 114 -4.38 -17.74 -21.30
C LEU A 114 -3.27 -17.53 -22.32
N LEU A 115 -3.59 -16.89 -23.43
CA LEU A 115 -2.59 -16.44 -24.41
C LEU A 115 -2.04 -15.05 -24.03
N PRO A 116 -0.78 -14.71 -24.40
CA PRO A 116 -0.30 -13.33 -24.37
C PRO A 116 -1.22 -12.41 -25.19
N PRO A 117 -1.49 -11.16 -24.74
CA PRO A 117 -0.87 -10.46 -23.62
C PRO A 117 -1.53 -10.73 -22.24
N HIS A 118 -2.61 -11.52 -22.19
CA HIS A 118 -3.39 -11.76 -20.96
C HIS A 118 -2.61 -12.59 -19.94
N SER A 119 -1.92 -13.65 -20.38
CA SER A 119 -1.06 -14.43 -19.48
C SER A 119 0.05 -13.56 -18.90
N SER A 120 0.73 -12.76 -19.72
CA SER A 120 1.76 -11.81 -19.27
C SER A 120 1.25 -10.81 -18.22
N PHE A 121 0.03 -10.28 -18.41
CA PHE A 121 -0.60 -9.41 -17.42
C PHE A 121 -0.76 -10.11 -16.06
N TYR A 122 -1.32 -11.31 -16.04
CA TYR A 122 -1.53 -12.04 -14.79
C TYR A 122 -0.23 -12.55 -14.15
N LYS A 123 0.77 -12.94 -14.94
CA LYS A 123 2.11 -13.27 -14.43
C LYS A 123 2.72 -12.08 -13.67
N ALA A 124 2.57 -10.87 -14.20
CA ALA A 124 3.07 -9.66 -13.54
C ALA A 124 2.27 -9.32 -12.29
N VAL A 125 0.94 -9.33 -12.37
CA VAL A 125 0.03 -8.89 -11.31
C VAL A 125 0.00 -9.87 -10.12
N ILE A 126 0.04 -11.18 -10.40
CA ILE A 126 -0.11 -12.24 -9.39
C ILE A 126 1.25 -12.78 -8.95
N LEU A 127 2.20 -12.95 -9.86
CA LEU A 127 3.46 -13.64 -9.56
C LEU A 127 4.67 -12.69 -9.53
N GLY A 128 4.45 -11.40 -9.80
CA GLY A 128 5.51 -10.39 -9.87
C GLY A 128 6.40 -10.50 -11.10
N ASP A 129 6.12 -11.44 -12.01
CA ASP A 129 6.93 -11.68 -13.20
C ASP A 129 6.55 -10.71 -14.33
N LYS A 130 7.40 -9.70 -14.52
CA LYS A 130 7.20 -8.65 -15.52
C LYS A 130 7.90 -8.95 -16.85
N SER A 131 8.53 -10.11 -17.02
CA SER A 131 9.29 -10.47 -18.23
C SER A 131 8.45 -10.42 -19.50
N GLY A 132 7.15 -10.75 -19.40
CA GLY A 132 6.21 -10.73 -20.51
C GLY A 132 5.55 -9.37 -20.81
N ILE A 133 5.87 -8.31 -20.06
CA ILE A 133 5.28 -6.97 -20.27
C ILE A 133 6.15 -6.19 -21.27
N THR A 134 5.63 -6.02 -22.48
CA THR A 134 6.31 -5.29 -23.57
C THR A 134 6.47 -3.81 -23.26
N TYR A 135 7.33 -3.12 -24.02
CA TYR A 135 7.53 -1.67 -23.90
C TYR A 135 6.20 -0.90 -24.09
N ASN A 136 5.44 -1.19 -25.15
CA ASN A 136 4.16 -0.53 -25.43
C ASN A 136 3.15 -0.71 -24.30
N MET A 137 3.11 -1.91 -23.69
CA MET A 137 2.26 -2.18 -22.54
C MET A 137 2.67 -1.34 -21.31
N ARG A 138 3.98 -1.28 -21.03
CA ARG A 138 4.52 -0.48 -19.93
C ARG A 138 4.28 1.01 -20.14
N ASP A 139 4.44 1.47 -21.37
CA ASP A 139 4.23 2.86 -21.75
C ASP A 139 2.77 3.27 -21.60
N GLY A 140 1.82 2.46 -22.11
CA GLY A 140 0.39 2.71 -21.92
C GLY A 140 -0.03 2.70 -20.43
N LEU A 141 0.53 1.80 -19.62
CA LEU A 141 0.31 1.79 -18.17
C LEU A 141 0.85 3.06 -17.49
N SER A 142 1.99 3.58 -17.94
CA SER A 142 2.59 4.82 -17.43
C SER A 142 1.72 6.03 -17.74
N HIS A 143 1.32 6.18 -19.02
CA HIS A 143 0.48 7.29 -19.49
C HIS A 143 -0.90 7.31 -18.84
N THR A 144 -1.50 6.15 -18.61
CA THR A 144 -2.81 6.03 -17.94
C THR A 144 -2.72 6.05 -16.41
N GLY A 145 -1.52 6.10 -15.83
CA GLY A 145 -1.30 6.07 -14.38
C GLY A 145 -1.57 4.71 -13.72
N LEU A 146 -1.72 3.65 -14.51
CA LEU A 146 -2.04 2.29 -14.09
C LEU A 146 -0.81 1.41 -13.88
N SER A 147 0.42 1.95 -13.93
CA SER A 147 1.66 1.20 -13.61
C SER A 147 1.62 0.44 -12.27
N HIS A 148 0.88 0.98 -11.29
CA HIS A 148 0.68 0.38 -9.97
C HIS A 148 -0.30 -0.81 -9.96
N VAL A 149 -1.05 -1.02 -11.04
CA VAL A 149 -1.96 -2.16 -11.24
C VAL A 149 -1.17 -3.39 -11.65
N VAL A 150 -0.17 -3.25 -12.53
CA VAL A 150 0.65 -4.37 -13.01
C VAL A 150 1.80 -4.71 -12.06
N ALA A 151 2.23 -3.76 -11.23
CA ALA A 151 3.14 -4.04 -10.13
C ALA A 151 2.37 -4.63 -8.94
N VAL A 152 2.91 -5.70 -8.32
CA VAL A 152 2.37 -6.22 -7.06
C VAL A 152 2.36 -5.10 -6.02
N SER A 153 1.16 -4.62 -5.70
CA SER A 153 0.93 -3.46 -4.85
C SER A 153 0.25 -3.86 -3.53
N GLY A 154 0.24 -2.94 -2.56
CA GLY A 154 -0.44 -3.19 -1.28
C GLY A 154 -1.94 -3.47 -1.42
N MET A 155 -2.58 -2.99 -2.48
CA MET A 155 -3.99 -3.30 -2.79
C MET A 155 -4.16 -4.79 -3.13
N HIS A 156 -3.29 -5.35 -3.97
CA HIS A 156 -3.32 -6.78 -4.31
C HIS A 156 -3.20 -7.64 -3.05
N ILE A 157 -2.26 -7.29 -2.17
CA ILE A 157 -2.07 -7.96 -0.88
C ILE A 157 -3.30 -7.82 0.02
N ALA A 158 -3.91 -6.63 0.10
CA ALA A 158 -5.10 -6.41 0.90
C ALA A 158 -6.30 -7.21 0.39
N ILE A 159 -6.52 -7.23 -0.93
CA ILE A 159 -7.58 -8.02 -1.58
C ILE A 159 -7.36 -9.51 -1.30
N LEU A 160 -6.14 -10.01 -1.52
CA LEU A 160 -5.81 -11.41 -1.29
C LEU A 160 -6.01 -11.81 0.18
N THR A 161 -5.53 -10.96 1.11
CA THR A 161 -5.73 -11.17 2.55
C THR A 161 -7.21 -11.22 2.91
N PHE A 162 -8.02 -10.31 2.35
CA PHE A 162 -9.46 -10.27 2.59
C PHE A 162 -10.15 -11.55 2.10
N ILE A 163 -9.85 -12.01 0.89
CA ILE A 163 -10.44 -13.22 0.31
C ILE A 163 -10.07 -14.45 1.14
N ILE A 164 -8.77 -14.62 1.45
CA ILE A 164 -8.28 -15.74 2.26
C ILE A 164 -8.94 -15.73 3.63
N PHE A 165 -8.95 -14.56 4.29
CA PHE A 165 -9.56 -14.42 5.61
C PHE A 165 -11.06 -14.69 5.59
N TRP A 166 -11.80 -14.14 4.62
CA TRP A 166 -13.24 -14.35 4.45
C TRP A 166 -13.57 -15.84 4.27
N PHE A 167 -12.79 -16.54 3.45
CA PHE A 167 -12.94 -17.99 3.27
C PHE A 167 -12.63 -18.77 4.56
N LEU A 168 -11.52 -18.46 5.24
CA LEU A 168 -11.11 -19.13 6.48
C LEU A 168 -12.10 -18.91 7.63
N LEU A 169 -12.81 -17.79 7.66
CA LEU A 169 -13.88 -17.53 8.65
C LEU A 169 -15.03 -18.54 8.55
N ARG A 170 -15.19 -19.25 7.42
CA ARG A 170 -16.20 -20.31 7.28
C ARG A 170 -15.86 -21.56 8.10
N PHE A 171 -14.58 -21.79 8.37
CA PHE A 171 -14.07 -23.01 9.02
C PHE A 171 -13.44 -22.75 10.39
N PHE A 172 -12.88 -21.56 10.61
CA PHE A 172 -12.09 -21.24 11.80
C PHE A 172 -12.64 -20.01 12.54
N LYS A 173 -12.44 -19.97 13.85
CA LYS A 173 -12.71 -18.76 14.66
C LYS A 173 -11.82 -17.62 14.17
N ARG A 174 -12.32 -16.38 14.26
CA ARG A 174 -11.67 -15.13 13.82
C ARG A 174 -10.16 -15.06 14.14
N ARG A 175 -9.76 -15.45 15.36
CA ARG A 175 -8.35 -15.45 15.78
C ARG A 175 -7.45 -16.39 14.95
N TYR A 176 -7.92 -17.59 14.68
CA TYR A 176 -7.18 -18.61 13.94
C TYR A 176 -7.21 -18.34 12.44
N ALA A 177 -8.37 -17.89 11.92
CA ALA A 177 -8.48 -17.44 10.54
C ALA A 177 -7.47 -16.32 10.24
N GLY A 178 -7.27 -15.38 11.16
CA GLY A 178 -6.28 -14.29 11.00
C GLY A 178 -4.83 -14.79 10.98
N LEU A 179 -4.48 -15.71 11.88
CA LEU A 179 -3.13 -16.30 11.93
C LEU A 179 -2.81 -17.17 10.71
N ILE A 180 -3.76 -18.00 10.29
CA ILE A 180 -3.61 -18.84 9.10
C ILE A 180 -3.54 -17.97 7.84
N ALA A 181 -4.40 -16.94 7.72
CA ALA A 181 -4.33 -15.99 6.61
C ALA A 181 -2.99 -15.28 6.53
N LEU A 182 -2.44 -14.86 7.69
CA LEU A 182 -1.11 -14.26 7.75
C LEU A 182 -0.01 -15.23 7.29
N GLY A 183 -0.07 -16.50 7.71
CA GLY A 183 0.88 -17.53 7.27
C GLY A 183 0.84 -17.76 5.75
N ILE A 184 -0.36 -17.91 5.18
CA ILE A 184 -0.56 -18.05 3.73
C ILE A 184 -0.05 -16.81 2.99
N LEU A 185 -0.34 -15.62 3.53
CA LEU A 185 0.10 -14.38 2.93
C LEU A 185 1.63 -14.24 2.95
N THR A 186 2.28 -14.56 4.06
CA THR A 186 3.74 -14.56 4.16
C THR A 186 4.36 -15.53 3.16
N PHE A 187 3.80 -16.75 3.05
CA PHE A 187 4.22 -17.71 2.03
C PHE A 187 4.11 -17.14 0.61
N TYR A 188 2.96 -16.54 0.28
CA TYR A 188 2.73 -15.91 -1.02
C TYR A 188 3.74 -14.77 -1.31
N ILE A 189 3.99 -13.89 -0.33
CA ILE A 189 4.94 -12.77 -0.49
C ILE A 189 6.34 -13.30 -0.76
N LEU A 190 6.79 -14.34 -0.05
CA LEU A 190 8.09 -14.96 -0.29
C LEU A 190 8.14 -15.63 -1.67
N MET A 191 7.07 -16.30 -2.07
CA MET A 191 6.96 -16.98 -3.37
C MET A 191 7.12 -16.03 -4.56
N ILE A 192 6.58 -14.82 -4.48
CA ILE A 192 6.67 -13.83 -5.57
C ILE A 192 7.99 -13.03 -5.57
N GLY A 193 8.97 -13.42 -4.73
CA GLY A 193 10.24 -12.71 -4.59
C GLY A 193 10.15 -11.46 -3.72
N ALA A 194 9.30 -11.47 -2.67
CA ALA A 194 9.25 -10.45 -1.61
C ALA A 194 9.40 -8.98 -2.06
N PRO A 195 8.62 -8.48 -3.04
CA PRO A 195 8.73 -7.10 -3.47
C PRO A 195 8.42 -6.15 -2.31
N ALA A 196 9.14 -5.03 -2.21
CA ALA A 196 9.09 -4.13 -1.05
C ALA A 196 7.65 -3.66 -0.72
N SER A 197 6.80 -3.44 -1.73
CA SER A 197 5.38 -3.11 -1.59
C SER A 197 4.55 -4.22 -0.94
N ALA A 198 4.83 -5.47 -1.28
CA ALA A 198 4.15 -6.62 -0.72
C ALA A 198 4.59 -6.88 0.73
N VAL A 199 5.89 -6.78 1.00
CA VAL A 199 6.45 -6.90 2.36
C VAL A 199 5.83 -5.86 3.30
N ARG A 200 5.71 -4.60 2.87
CA ARG A 200 5.01 -3.53 3.62
C ARG A 200 3.60 -3.93 3.99
N ALA A 201 2.81 -4.37 3.00
CA ALA A 201 1.42 -4.74 3.21
C ALA A 201 1.29 -5.99 4.11
N GLY A 202 2.21 -6.95 3.98
CA GLY A 202 2.32 -8.12 4.86
C GLY A 202 2.61 -7.73 6.32
N ILE A 203 3.58 -6.84 6.55
CA ILE A 203 3.88 -6.32 7.91
C ILE A 203 2.66 -5.60 8.49
N MET A 204 2.00 -4.73 7.71
CA MET A 204 0.79 -4.05 8.14
C MET A 204 -0.34 -5.03 8.49
N ALA A 205 -0.56 -6.05 7.67
CA ALA A 205 -1.53 -7.11 7.93
C ALA A 205 -1.19 -7.87 9.23
N GLY A 206 0.09 -8.22 9.42
CA GLY A 206 0.57 -8.88 10.64
C GLY A 206 0.33 -8.03 11.89
N VAL A 207 0.66 -6.75 11.84
CA VAL A 207 0.40 -5.81 12.95
C VAL A 207 -1.09 -5.73 13.28
N LEU A 208 -1.97 -5.71 12.28
CA LEU A 208 -3.42 -5.69 12.48
C LEU A 208 -3.94 -7.00 13.07
N VAL A 209 -3.40 -8.16 12.68
CA VAL A 209 -3.75 -9.47 13.25
C VAL A 209 -3.27 -9.56 14.70
N LEU A 210 -2.02 -9.15 14.99
CA LEU A 210 -1.48 -9.11 16.35
C LEU A 210 -2.29 -8.19 17.27
N ALA A 211 -2.70 -7.01 16.77
CA ALA A 211 -3.56 -6.11 17.52
C ALA A 211 -4.90 -6.76 17.92
N GLN A 212 -5.50 -7.57 17.03
CA GLN A 212 -6.70 -8.35 17.34
C GLN A 212 -6.46 -9.41 18.41
N LEU A 213 -5.31 -10.10 18.37
CA LEU A 213 -4.97 -11.13 19.36
C LEU A 213 -4.75 -10.55 20.76
N VAL A 214 -4.17 -9.36 20.84
CA VAL A 214 -3.93 -8.64 22.10
C VAL A 214 -5.19 -7.89 22.59
N GLY A 215 -6.29 -7.92 21.82
CA GLY A 215 -7.53 -7.23 22.16
C GLY A 215 -7.43 -5.70 22.08
N ARG A 216 -6.45 -5.17 21.32
CA ARG A 216 -6.27 -3.73 21.13
C ARG A 216 -7.05 -3.22 19.92
N PRO A 217 -7.50 -1.95 19.95
CA PRO A 217 -8.22 -1.37 18.81
C PRO A 217 -7.33 -1.31 17.57
N ASN A 218 -7.81 -1.90 16.48
CA ASN A 218 -7.14 -1.85 15.18
C ASN A 218 -7.16 -0.42 14.64
N SER A 219 -5.98 0.17 14.43
CA SER A 219 -5.85 1.47 13.76
C SER A 219 -4.89 1.31 12.60
N ALA A 220 -5.38 1.56 11.38
CA ALA A 220 -4.57 1.49 10.17
C ALA A 220 -3.39 2.47 10.19
N LEU A 221 -3.56 3.65 10.83
CA LEU A 221 -2.46 4.61 11.01
C LEU A 221 -1.36 4.07 11.93
N ARG A 222 -1.72 3.35 13.00
CA ARG A 222 -0.73 2.69 13.86
C ARG A 222 -0.06 1.53 13.14
N ALA A 223 -0.80 0.76 12.35
CA ALA A 223 -0.22 -0.29 11.53
C ALA A 223 0.78 0.26 10.51
N LEU A 224 0.47 1.39 9.87
CA LEU A 224 1.38 2.10 8.98
C LEU A 224 2.64 2.55 9.73
N LEU A 225 2.47 3.21 10.87
CA LEU A 225 3.59 3.69 11.69
C LEU A 225 4.51 2.55 12.14
N TYR A 226 3.95 1.45 12.65
CA TYR A 226 4.73 0.29 13.09
C TYR A 226 5.38 -0.43 11.92
N ALA A 227 4.73 -0.51 10.75
CA ALA A 227 5.35 -1.08 9.56
C ALA A 227 6.55 -0.24 9.10
N ALA A 228 6.43 1.09 9.08
CA ALA A 228 7.56 1.98 8.81
C ALA A 228 8.69 1.76 9.83
N GLY A 229 8.35 1.73 11.12
CA GLY A 229 9.32 1.52 12.21
C GLY A 229 10.08 0.20 12.09
N ILE A 230 9.36 -0.91 11.85
CA ILE A 230 9.97 -2.24 11.68
C ILE A 230 10.90 -2.25 10.47
N MET A 231 10.47 -1.72 9.33
CA MET A 231 11.29 -1.74 8.11
C MET A 231 12.54 -0.88 8.25
N VAL A 232 12.41 0.32 8.82
CA VAL A 232 13.54 1.23 9.05
C VAL A 232 14.47 0.68 10.14
N ALA A 233 13.93 -0.05 11.12
CA ALA A 233 14.76 -0.77 12.08
C ALA A 233 15.51 -1.92 11.41
N LEU A 234 14.95 -2.63 10.44
CA LEU A 234 15.70 -3.67 9.71
C LEU A 234 16.77 -3.07 8.80
N ASN A 235 16.43 -2.01 8.09
CA ASN A 235 17.38 -1.24 7.32
C ASN A 235 17.01 0.26 7.29
N PRO A 236 17.81 1.14 7.90
CA PRO A 236 17.53 2.55 8.03
C PRO A 236 17.84 3.33 6.74
N ILE A 237 18.58 2.76 5.79
CA ILE A 237 18.93 3.35 4.48
C ILE A 237 17.70 3.43 3.56
N ILE A 238 16.71 2.55 3.74
CA ILE A 238 15.50 2.50 2.90
C ILE A 238 14.72 3.83 2.90
N ILE A 239 14.79 4.60 3.99
CA ILE A 239 14.04 5.85 4.12
C ILE A 239 14.51 6.89 3.09
N LYS A 240 15.78 6.79 2.67
CA LYS A 240 16.43 7.73 1.76
C LYS A 240 16.49 7.22 0.33
N PHE A 241 16.81 5.94 0.13
CA PHE A 241 17.14 5.41 -1.19
C PHE A 241 16.04 4.57 -1.84
N ASP A 242 15.07 4.05 -1.07
CA ASP A 242 13.96 3.28 -1.63
C ASP A 242 12.77 4.20 -1.99
N ILE A 243 12.69 4.59 -3.26
CA ILE A 243 11.61 5.41 -3.81
C ILE A 243 10.25 4.69 -3.66
N GLY A 244 10.24 3.36 -3.79
CA GLY A 244 9.02 2.55 -3.64
C GLY A 244 8.50 2.58 -2.21
N PHE A 245 9.38 2.57 -1.21
CA PHE A 245 9.03 2.80 0.20
C PHE A 245 8.40 4.19 0.39
N GLN A 246 9.09 5.25 -0.06
CA GLN A 246 8.63 6.64 0.09
C GLN A 246 7.23 6.85 -0.52
N LEU A 247 7.05 6.46 -1.79
CA LEU A 247 5.78 6.63 -2.50
C LEU A 247 4.64 5.86 -1.83
N SER A 248 4.89 4.62 -1.42
CA SER A 248 3.86 3.77 -0.81
C SER A 248 3.41 4.28 0.55
N PHE A 249 4.35 4.69 1.40
CA PHE A 249 4.01 5.20 2.73
C PHE A 249 3.29 6.55 2.65
N LEU A 250 3.71 7.44 1.74
CA LEU A 250 3.05 8.73 1.52
C LEU A 250 1.65 8.59 0.94
N ALA A 251 1.46 7.70 -0.04
CA ALA A 251 0.13 7.42 -0.58
C ALA A 251 -0.83 6.92 0.50
N VAL A 252 -0.43 5.90 1.28
CA VAL A 252 -1.28 5.31 2.31
C VAL A 252 -1.50 6.29 3.47
N PHE A 253 -0.48 7.04 3.89
CA PHE A 253 -0.63 8.10 4.89
C PHE A 253 -1.63 9.17 4.44
N GLY A 254 -1.46 9.68 3.22
CA GLY A 254 -2.36 10.64 2.58
C GLY A 254 -3.79 10.12 2.60
N ILE A 255 -4.03 8.92 2.09
CA ILE A 255 -5.35 8.28 2.07
C ILE A 255 -5.92 8.18 3.48
N LEU A 256 -5.20 7.62 4.45
CA LEU A 256 -5.76 7.39 5.80
C LEU A 256 -6.13 8.70 6.53
N VAL A 257 -5.36 9.77 6.31
CA VAL A 257 -5.58 11.06 7.00
C VAL A 257 -6.55 11.96 6.23
N PHE A 258 -6.39 12.11 4.92
CA PHE A 258 -7.03 13.16 4.13
C PHE A 258 -8.23 12.68 3.32
N TYR A 259 -8.34 11.38 3.01
CA TYR A 259 -9.44 10.80 2.21
C TYR A 259 -10.81 11.33 2.63
N LYS A 260 -11.16 11.24 3.92
CA LYS A 260 -12.52 11.63 4.36
C LYS A 260 -12.80 13.12 4.23
N SER A 261 -11.77 13.96 4.28
CA SER A 261 -11.95 15.41 4.09
C SER A 261 -12.16 15.73 2.61
N LEU A 262 -11.38 15.10 1.72
CA LEU A 262 -11.52 15.24 0.27
C LEU A 262 -12.83 14.61 -0.23
N ASP A 263 -13.17 13.42 0.25
CA ASP A 263 -14.43 12.73 -0.07
C ASP A 263 -15.65 13.59 0.33
N LYS A 264 -15.65 14.20 1.52
CA LYS A 264 -16.71 15.15 1.91
C LYS A 264 -16.77 16.35 0.96
N PHE A 265 -15.61 16.93 0.61
CA PHE A 265 -15.55 18.06 -0.30
C PHE A 265 -16.10 17.70 -1.69
N PHE A 266 -15.65 16.60 -2.28
CA PHE A 266 -16.12 16.15 -3.59
C PHE A 266 -17.60 15.77 -3.59
N ARG A 267 -18.10 15.15 -2.51
CA ARG A 267 -19.53 14.89 -2.34
C ARG A 267 -20.36 16.17 -2.32
N LEU A 268 -19.89 17.21 -1.63
CA LEU A 268 -20.56 18.51 -1.61
C LEU A 268 -20.53 19.20 -2.98
N ALA A 269 -19.40 19.14 -3.68
CA ALA A 269 -19.28 19.68 -5.03
C ALA A 269 -20.22 18.95 -6.01
N GLN A 270 -20.22 17.63 -5.99
CA GLN A 270 -21.11 16.80 -6.79
C GLN A 270 -22.58 17.09 -6.49
N TYR A 271 -22.96 17.20 -5.21
CA TYR A 271 -24.32 17.54 -4.81
C TYR A 271 -24.77 18.87 -5.41
N LYS A 272 -23.94 19.93 -5.34
CA LYS A 272 -24.24 21.24 -5.92
C LYS A 272 -24.41 21.19 -7.44
N ILE A 273 -23.59 20.42 -8.14
CA ILE A 273 -23.68 20.24 -9.60
C ILE A 273 -24.98 19.53 -9.97
N VAL A 274 -25.32 18.43 -9.28
CA VAL A 274 -26.55 17.68 -9.53
C VAL A 274 -27.79 18.52 -9.21
N GLU A 275 -27.78 19.27 -8.10
CA GLU A 275 -28.86 20.19 -7.74
C GLU A 275 -29.04 21.29 -8.80
N PHE A 276 -27.95 21.85 -9.32
CA PHE A 276 -27.98 22.84 -10.39
C PHE A 276 -28.58 22.28 -11.70
N ILE A 277 -28.21 21.04 -12.07
CA ILE A 277 -28.74 20.35 -13.25
C ILE A 277 -30.23 20.01 -13.05
N ALA A 278 -30.61 19.49 -11.88
CA ALA A 278 -31.97 19.09 -11.56
C ALA A 278 -32.95 20.27 -11.51
N ARG A 279 -32.48 21.50 -11.28
CA ARG A 279 -33.27 22.73 -11.37
C ARG A 279 -33.62 23.12 -12.82
N ARG A 280 -33.12 22.42 -13.84
CA ARG A 280 -33.53 22.63 -15.25
C ARG A 280 -34.88 21.95 -15.52
N PRO A 281 -35.77 22.56 -16.33
CA PRO A 281 -37.15 22.08 -16.54
C PRO A 281 -37.27 20.71 -17.24
N ILE A 282 -36.17 20.15 -17.77
CA ILE A 282 -36.14 18.90 -18.55
C ILE A 282 -36.07 17.64 -17.64
N THR A 283 -35.66 17.78 -16.38
CA THR A 283 -35.47 16.65 -15.44
C THR A 283 -36.44 16.71 -14.26
N LYS A 284 -37.75 16.76 -14.54
CA LYS A 284 -38.80 16.71 -13.51
C LYS A 284 -39.01 15.31 -12.92
N ASP A 285 -38.29 14.31 -13.44
CA ASP A 285 -38.40 12.93 -13.00
C ASP A 285 -37.65 12.69 -11.70
N ARG A 286 -38.42 12.59 -10.61
CA ARG A 286 -37.93 12.39 -9.24
C ARG A 286 -37.07 11.13 -9.10
N ASN A 287 -37.33 10.11 -9.93
CA ASN A 287 -36.60 8.84 -9.93
C ASN A 287 -35.17 8.97 -10.47
N LEU A 288 -34.92 9.83 -11.47
CA LEU A 288 -33.57 10.10 -11.97
C LEU A 288 -32.73 10.83 -10.91
N ALA A 289 -33.34 11.80 -10.21
CA ALA A 289 -32.66 12.52 -9.12
C ALA A 289 -32.29 11.60 -7.93
N VAL A 290 -33.12 10.60 -7.64
CA VAL A 290 -32.85 9.56 -6.61
C VAL A 290 -31.79 8.57 -7.09
N TYR A 291 -31.82 8.13 -8.35
CA TYR A 291 -30.81 7.25 -8.93
C TYR A 291 -29.40 7.89 -8.93
N PHE A 292 -29.30 9.17 -9.34
CA PHE A 292 -28.07 9.97 -9.20
C PHE A 292 -27.72 10.26 -7.73
N ALA A 293 -28.64 10.05 -6.79
CA ALA A 293 -28.40 10.16 -5.35
C ALA A 293 -27.87 8.89 -4.69
N GLU A 294 -28.22 7.71 -5.19
CA GLU A 294 -27.82 6.42 -4.63
C GLU A 294 -26.46 5.94 -5.18
N GLN A 295 -26.15 6.21 -6.46
CA GLN A 295 -24.82 5.93 -7.06
C GLN A 295 -23.69 6.83 -6.50
N ARG A 296 -24.00 7.79 -5.60
CA ARG A 296 -23.08 8.79 -5.03
C ARG A 296 -21.90 8.22 -4.22
N PHE A 297 -21.97 6.97 -3.78
CA PHE A 297 -21.05 6.50 -2.74
C PHE A 297 -19.72 5.98 -3.27
N THR A 298 -19.71 5.30 -4.41
CA THR A 298 -18.54 4.54 -4.89
C THR A 298 -17.64 5.32 -5.84
N VAL A 299 -18.20 6.03 -6.83
CA VAL A 299 -17.37 6.76 -7.83
C VAL A 299 -16.60 7.92 -7.18
N THR A 300 -17.30 8.72 -6.37
CA THR A 300 -16.72 9.89 -5.70
C THR A 300 -15.66 9.49 -4.66
N SER A 301 -15.83 8.34 -4.02
CA SER A 301 -14.83 7.83 -3.07
C SER A 301 -13.58 7.31 -3.79
N LEU A 302 -13.73 6.60 -4.91
CA LEU A 302 -12.59 6.16 -5.73
C LEU A 302 -11.80 7.35 -6.31
N PHE A 303 -12.52 8.38 -6.77
CA PHE A 303 -11.92 9.64 -7.19
C PHE A 303 -11.15 10.30 -6.04
N ALA A 304 -11.79 10.43 -4.87
CA ALA A 304 -11.16 11.02 -3.69
C ALA A 304 -9.90 10.26 -3.25
N VAL A 305 -9.93 8.92 -3.26
CA VAL A 305 -8.76 8.09 -2.92
C VAL A 305 -7.63 8.34 -3.92
N THR A 306 -7.93 8.34 -5.22
CA THR A 306 -6.92 8.53 -6.28
C THR A 306 -6.26 9.91 -6.18
N ILE A 307 -7.07 10.97 -6.07
CA ILE A 307 -6.57 12.34 -5.92
C ILE A 307 -5.76 12.49 -4.63
N THR A 308 -6.23 11.88 -3.53
CA THR A 308 -5.49 11.93 -2.27
C THR A 308 -4.13 11.25 -2.41
N ALA A 309 -4.06 10.07 -3.03
CA ALA A 309 -2.79 9.39 -3.27
C ALA A 309 -1.87 10.27 -4.14
N GLN A 310 -2.38 10.81 -5.25
CA GLN A 310 -1.62 11.64 -6.18
C GLN A 310 -1.07 12.90 -5.51
N ILE A 311 -1.84 13.62 -4.70
CA ILE A 311 -1.34 14.83 -4.02
C ILE A 311 -0.10 14.52 -3.16
N PHE A 312 -0.08 13.36 -2.51
CA PHE A 312 1.01 12.98 -1.61
C PHE A 312 2.19 12.32 -2.34
N THR A 313 1.96 11.69 -3.49
CA THR A 313 3.03 11.05 -4.27
C THR A 313 3.58 11.94 -5.38
N ALA A 314 2.81 12.91 -5.88
CA ALA A 314 3.17 13.73 -7.03
C ALA A 314 4.52 14.44 -6.89
N PRO A 315 4.88 15.07 -5.75
CA PRO A 315 6.18 15.75 -5.63
C PRO A 315 7.37 14.81 -5.89
N LEU A 316 7.30 13.59 -5.38
CA LEU A 316 8.32 12.56 -5.59
C LEU A 316 8.26 11.99 -7.00
N ILE A 317 7.06 11.80 -7.54
CA ILE A 317 6.89 11.32 -8.90
C ILE A 317 7.49 12.32 -9.90
N PHE A 318 7.21 13.61 -9.73
CA PHE A 318 7.81 14.67 -10.55
C PHE A 318 9.32 14.72 -10.39
N TYR A 319 9.83 14.64 -9.17
CA TYR A 319 11.27 14.71 -8.91
C TYR A 319 12.07 13.52 -9.48
N TYR A 320 11.53 12.30 -9.43
CA TYR A 320 12.25 11.09 -9.84
C TYR A 320 11.92 10.58 -11.24
N PHE A 321 10.68 10.76 -11.70
CA PHE A 321 10.19 10.14 -12.93
C PHE A 321 9.75 11.15 -14.00
N GLU A 322 9.58 12.44 -13.65
CA GLU A 322 9.16 13.50 -14.58
C GLU A 322 7.86 13.20 -15.36
N ILE A 323 7.06 12.24 -14.91
CA ILE A 323 5.84 11.76 -15.56
C ILE A 323 4.64 12.06 -14.67
N PHE A 324 3.55 12.62 -15.23
CA PHE A 324 2.30 12.78 -14.50
C PHE A 324 1.09 12.50 -15.38
N SER A 325 0.31 11.49 -14.98
CA SER A 325 -0.92 11.12 -15.67
C SER A 325 -2.10 11.93 -15.14
N PHE A 326 -2.60 12.86 -15.96
CA PHE A 326 -3.84 13.60 -15.69
C PHE A 326 -5.09 12.73 -15.84
N VAL A 327 -5.00 11.64 -16.59
CA VAL A 327 -6.13 10.73 -16.89
C VAL A 327 -6.32 9.66 -15.80
N SER A 328 -5.30 9.44 -14.97
CA SER A 328 -5.28 8.50 -13.83
C SER A 328 -6.56 8.47 -12.97
N PRO A 329 -7.20 9.59 -12.59
CA PRO A 329 -8.45 9.54 -11.83
C PRO A 329 -9.59 8.82 -12.57
N ILE A 330 -9.68 9.01 -13.89
CA ILE A 330 -10.72 8.41 -14.73
C ILE A 330 -10.41 6.92 -14.93
N THR A 331 -9.19 6.60 -15.32
CA THR A 331 -8.76 5.21 -15.56
C THR A 331 -8.85 4.37 -14.27
N ASN A 332 -8.52 4.93 -13.10
CA ASN A 332 -8.68 4.23 -11.82
C ASN A 332 -10.15 3.96 -11.46
N ILE A 333 -11.08 4.88 -11.74
CA ILE A 333 -12.52 4.62 -11.53
C ILE A 333 -12.98 3.45 -12.40
N LEU A 334 -12.47 3.35 -13.63
CA LEU A 334 -12.86 2.32 -14.59
C LEU A 334 -12.20 0.97 -14.31
N VAL A 335 -10.94 0.95 -13.83
CA VAL A 335 -10.13 -0.28 -13.68
C VAL A 335 -10.16 -0.84 -12.26
N VAL A 336 -9.99 -0.01 -11.23
CA VAL A 336 -9.82 -0.47 -9.84
C VAL A 336 -10.97 -1.35 -9.32
N PRO A 337 -12.26 -1.04 -9.59
CA PRO A 337 -13.38 -1.91 -9.18
C PRO A 337 -13.34 -3.32 -9.76
N ILE A 338 -12.68 -3.49 -10.91
CA ILE A 338 -12.59 -4.76 -11.62
C ILE A 338 -11.39 -5.59 -11.16
N LEU A 339 -10.37 -4.95 -10.55
CA LEU A 339 -9.16 -5.63 -10.09
C LEU A 339 -9.38 -6.80 -9.14
N PRO A 340 -10.28 -6.75 -8.13
CA PRO A 340 -10.53 -7.91 -7.29
C PRO A 340 -11.03 -9.13 -8.09
N PHE A 341 -11.90 -8.90 -9.07
CA PHE A 341 -12.42 -9.97 -9.93
C PHE A 341 -11.36 -10.49 -10.90
N ALA A 342 -10.57 -9.59 -11.47
CA ALA A 342 -9.42 -9.95 -12.30
C ALA A 342 -8.44 -10.82 -11.49
N LEU A 343 -8.10 -10.42 -10.27
CA LEU A 343 -7.21 -11.17 -9.38
C LEU A 343 -7.74 -12.56 -9.05
N ILE A 344 -8.99 -12.67 -8.60
CA ILE A 344 -9.60 -13.96 -8.24
C ILE A 344 -9.59 -14.89 -9.46
N SER A 345 -10.10 -14.42 -10.59
CA SER A 345 -10.17 -15.23 -11.82
C SER A 345 -8.79 -15.60 -12.35
N GLY A 346 -7.81 -14.70 -12.28
CA GLY A 346 -6.42 -14.97 -12.65
C GLY A 346 -5.75 -16.02 -11.74
N PHE A 347 -5.98 -15.96 -10.43
CA PHE A 347 -5.48 -16.98 -9.49
C PHE A 347 -6.13 -18.35 -9.76
N VAL A 348 -7.44 -18.38 -9.99
CA VAL A 348 -8.15 -19.61 -10.36
C VAL A 348 -7.62 -20.18 -11.67
N ALA A 349 -7.41 -19.34 -12.69
CA ALA A 349 -6.82 -19.75 -13.95
C ALA A 349 -5.39 -20.30 -13.78
N ALA A 350 -4.56 -19.66 -12.95
CA ALA A 350 -3.20 -20.12 -12.65
C ALA A 350 -3.20 -21.51 -12.00
N VAL A 351 -4.04 -21.72 -10.97
CA VAL A 351 -4.10 -22.98 -10.23
C VAL A 351 -4.69 -24.10 -11.10
N LEU A 352 -5.83 -23.87 -11.76
CA LEU A 352 -6.48 -24.89 -12.58
C LEU A 352 -5.65 -25.21 -13.84
N GLY A 353 -5.00 -24.21 -14.44
CA GLY A 353 -4.06 -24.41 -15.53
C GLY A 353 -2.84 -25.24 -15.11
N ALA A 354 -2.32 -25.02 -13.91
CA ALA A 354 -1.20 -25.81 -13.37
C ALA A 354 -1.61 -27.29 -13.17
N LEU A 355 -2.86 -27.53 -12.76
CA LEU A 355 -3.45 -28.87 -12.63
C LEU A 355 -3.92 -29.46 -13.97
N SER A 356 -3.78 -28.74 -15.08
CA SER A 356 -4.23 -29.14 -16.43
C SER A 356 -5.75 -29.41 -16.52
N PHE A 357 -6.55 -28.80 -15.66
CA PHE A 357 -8.00 -29.02 -15.57
C PHE A 357 -8.78 -28.00 -16.39
N PHE A 358 -9.34 -28.43 -17.54
CA PHE A 358 -10.18 -27.63 -18.46
C PHE A 358 -9.85 -26.12 -18.51
N PRO A 359 -8.61 -25.73 -18.88
CA PRO A 359 -8.10 -24.38 -18.62
C PRO A 359 -8.93 -23.28 -19.30
N ALA A 360 -9.48 -23.55 -20.49
CA ALA A 360 -10.17 -22.56 -21.32
C ALA A 360 -11.49 -22.05 -20.73
N ILE A 361 -12.27 -22.88 -20.03
CA ILE A 361 -13.57 -22.47 -19.48
C ILE A 361 -13.37 -21.61 -18.23
N PHE A 362 -12.44 -22.03 -17.36
CA PHE A 362 -12.16 -21.32 -16.11
C PHE A 362 -11.27 -20.08 -16.31
N SER A 363 -10.59 -19.96 -17.46
CA SER A 363 -9.83 -18.77 -17.81
C SER A 363 -10.66 -17.69 -18.51
N ALA A 364 -11.87 -17.99 -19.00
CA ALA A 364 -12.72 -17.03 -19.70
C ALA A 364 -12.99 -15.74 -18.88
N PRO A 365 -13.29 -15.78 -17.56
CA PRO A 365 -13.44 -14.57 -16.76
C PRO A 365 -12.13 -13.77 -16.67
N ALA A 366 -10.99 -14.45 -16.53
CA ALA A 366 -9.68 -13.79 -16.47
C ALA A 366 -9.35 -13.11 -17.81
N TRP A 367 -9.64 -13.78 -18.93
CA TRP A 367 -9.52 -13.19 -20.25
C TRP A 367 -10.42 -11.96 -20.42
N LEU A 368 -11.69 -12.03 -19.99
CA LEU A 368 -12.64 -10.91 -20.07
C LEU A 368 -12.12 -9.68 -19.29
N PHE A 369 -11.73 -9.86 -18.04
CA PHE A 369 -11.30 -8.74 -17.19
C PHE A 369 -9.99 -8.13 -17.66
N SER A 370 -9.01 -8.95 -18.04
CA SER A 370 -7.76 -8.44 -18.60
C SER A 370 -7.95 -7.76 -19.95
N SER A 371 -8.85 -8.27 -20.81
CA SER A 371 -9.25 -7.61 -22.06
C SER A 371 -9.85 -6.23 -21.82
N TYR A 372 -10.76 -6.12 -20.85
CA TYR A 372 -11.34 -4.83 -20.46
C TYR A 372 -10.26 -3.85 -19.98
N ILE A 373 -9.32 -4.30 -19.13
CA ILE A 373 -8.25 -3.45 -18.62
C ILE A 373 -7.36 -2.94 -19.78
N TRP A 374 -6.98 -3.82 -20.72
CA TRP A 374 -6.21 -3.42 -21.89
C TRP A 374 -6.98 -2.48 -22.81
N PHE A 375 -8.29 -2.68 -22.97
CA PHE A 375 -9.14 -1.76 -23.72
C PHE A 375 -9.13 -0.36 -23.11
N ILE A 376 -9.28 -0.23 -21.78
CA ILE A 376 -9.20 1.06 -21.10
C ILE A 376 -7.80 1.68 -21.23
N ILE A 377 -6.74 0.88 -21.13
CA ILE A 377 -5.38 1.39 -21.32
C ILE A 377 -5.23 1.98 -22.72
N ASN A 378 -5.58 1.24 -23.76
CA ASN A 378 -5.44 1.68 -25.16
C ASN A 378 -6.34 2.87 -25.51
N LEU A 379 -7.48 3.04 -24.81
CA LEU A 379 -8.38 4.18 -25.03
C LEU A 379 -7.81 5.50 -24.49
N PHE A 380 -6.96 5.43 -23.46
CA PHE A 380 -6.50 6.60 -22.70
C PHE A 380 -4.98 6.80 -22.72
N SER A 381 -4.21 5.87 -23.28
CA SER A 381 -2.79 6.01 -23.64
C SER A 381 -2.66 6.79 -24.94
#